data_AF-A0A7V6Q4K4-F1
#
_entry.id   AF-A0A7V6Q4K4-F1
#
_cell.length_a   1.000
_cell.length_b   1.000
_cell.length_c   1.000
_cell.angle_alpha   90.00
_cell.angle_beta   90.00
_cell.angle_gamma   90.00
#
_symmetry.space_group_name_H-M   'P 1'
#
loop_
_entity.id
_entity.type
_entity.pdbx_description
1 polymer ?
#
loop_
_entity_poly.entity_id
_entity_poly.type
_entity_poly.pdbx_seq_one_letter_code
_entity_poly.pdbx_strand_id
1 'polypeptide(L)'
;MARIALISCTSNKKAYKCPARDLYSESPRFRLAYALAKLVADKIFILSAKYGLVPEDMIIEPYNETLKNKNVQERREWGDMVLNELRKVSDLERDEFIILAGEVYQENLMAYLVHFWLPLKGKRQGERIPELERLIALERESDKVIVLHMLFNGLQRLDWTMINRIPYKNGIYIMFEKGESYHGMDRIVRVGTHSGQDRLLKRLRDHFLEEDADGSIFRKNIGRAFLKMTSDPYLQVLEIDMHKSKNKRNYGHLINEGFETELEAKISRYLRDNITFVCFPVDEEAERLRLEEGIIATLNRDPSFGPSNNWLGLNNPASEISSSGLWNKQGLKGQPLSDEELERVKWLARFGNDSYIKNMGREAGLQRAVNCSRKARESPDLERKTADDVRQYIEKLLQEAKIRGEDYIDLVSGDIHKQMGMKNRMPQVCRIMYEKMQAGDELIHTTPSGMSSTIKIRYYLRPATKGNDI
;
A
#
# COMPACT_ATOMS: atom_id res chain seq x y z
N MET A 1 22.86 -0.79 10.93
CA MET A 1 21.84 -1.18 9.94
C MET A 1 22.54 -1.18 8.61
N ALA A 2 22.62 -2.34 7.96
CA ALA A 2 23.20 -2.49 6.64
C ALA A 2 22.11 -2.63 5.59
N ARG A 3 22.39 -2.14 4.38
CA ARG A 3 21.58 -2.37 3.19
C ARG A 3 22.11 -3.59 2.44
N ILE A 4 21.23 -4.53 2.17
CA ILE A 4 21.58 -5.84 1.63
C ILE A 4 20.80 -6.10 0.36
N ALA A 5 21.49 -6.19 -0.77
CA ALA A 5 20.87 -6.55 -2.04
C ALA A 5 20.83 -8.07 -2.22
N LEU A 6 19.65 -8.59 -2.57
CA LEU A 6 19.42 -9.98 -2.95
C LEU A 6 19.08 -10.07 -4.43
N ILE A 7 20.00 -10.61 -5.23
CA ILE A 7 19.88 -10.69 -6.69
C ILE A 7 19.59 -12.12 -7.11
N SER A 8 18.59 -12.35 -7.97
CA SER A 8 18.34 -13.69 -8.50
C SER A 8 19.40 -14.13 -9.51
N CYS A 9 19.90 -15.36 -9.38
CA CYS A 9 20.77 -16.01 -10.37
C CYS A 9 20.09 -16.11 -11.76
N THR A 10 20.88 -16.37 -12.80
CA THR A 10 20.40 -16.45 -14.19
C THR A 10 20.81 -17.73 -14.90
N SER A 11 20.05 -18.14 -15.91
CA SER A 11 20.42 -19.28 -16.77
C SER A 11 21.69 -18.98 -17.56
N ASN A 12 21.79 -17.77 -18.12
CA ASN A 12 22.99 -17.28 -18.81
C ASN A 12 24.12 -17.17 -17.80
N LYS A 13 25.17 -17.94 -18.02
CA LYS A 13 26.36 -18.02 -17.18
C LYS A 13 27.59 -18.22 -18.05
N LYS A 14 28.75 -17.81 -17.57
CA LYS A 14 30.04 -18.23 -18.14
C LYS A 14 30.21 -19.75 -18.01
N ALA A 15 30.97 -20.35 -18.93
CA ALA A 15 31.19 -21.80 -18.97
C ALA A 15 32.30 -22.30 -18.02
N TYR A 16 32.88 -21.43 -17.21
CA TYR A 16 34.00 -21.73 -16.32
C TYR A 16 33.76 -21.20 -14.90
N LYS A 17 34.44 -21.80 -13.92
CA LYS A 17 34.38 -21.37 -12.53
C LYS A 17 34.98 -19.97 -12.36
N CYS A 18 34.24 -19.07 -11.72
CA CYS A 18 34.65 -17.69 -11.48
C CYS A 18 33.82 -17.10 -10.32
N PRO A 19 34.13 -15.89 -9.82
CA PRO A 19 33.29 -15.20 -8.84
C PRO A 19 31.83 -15.12 -9.30
N ALA A 20 30.89 -15.24 -8.36
CA ALA A 20 29.46 -15.29 -8.69
C ALA A 20 28.98 -14.08 -9.49
N ARG A 21 29.48 -12.87 -9.19
CA ARG A 21 29.18 -11.65 -9.98
C ARG A 21 29.61 -11.77 -11.45
N ASP A 22 30.72 -12.44 -11.71
CA ASP A 22 31.27 -12.62 -13.05
C ASP A 22 30.56 -13.76 -13.76
N LEU A 23 30.20 -14.82 -13.04
CA LEU A 23 29.52 -15.98 -13.60
C LEU A 23 28.20 -15.57 -14.27
N TYR A 24 27.37 -14.76 -13.61
CA TYR A 24 26.06 -14.34 -14.13
C TYR A 24 26.10 -13.08 -15.02
N SER A 25 27.28 -12.50 -15.26
CA SER A 25 27.44 -11.27 -16.04
C SER A 25 26.99 -11.38 -17.51
N GLU A 26 26.88 -12.60 -18.04
CA GLU A 26 26.31 -12.89 -19.37
C GLU A 26 24.82 -12.52 -19.48
N SER A 27 24.12 -12.30 -18.35
CA SER A 27 22.73 -11.83 -18.35
C SER A 27 22.67 -10.30 -18.27
N PRO A 28 22.10 -9.61 -19.28
CA PRO A 28 21.88 -8.16 -19.22
C PRO A 28 21.10 -7.72 -17.97
N ARG A 29 20.06 -8.48 -17.62
CA ARG A 29 19.26 -8.24 -16.41
C ARG A 29 20.10 -8.37 -15.13
N PHE A 30 20.98 -9.37 -15.05
CA PHE A 30 21.85 -9.52 -13.88
C PHE A 30 22.82 -8.35 -13.77
N ARG A 31 23.46 -7.94 -14.87
CA ARG A 31 24.38 -6.79 -14.87
C ARG A 31 23.72 -5.52 -14.36
N LEU A 32 22.50 -5.23 -14.82
CA LEU A 32 21.75 -4.06 -14.36
C LEU A 32 21.30 -4.20 -12.90
N ALA A 33 20.81 -5.36 -12.48
CA ALA A 33 20.46 -5.60 -11.08
C ALA A 33 21.67 -5.45 -10.15
N TYR A 34 22.82 -5.96 -10.58
CA TYR A 34 24.09 -5.82 -9.86
C TYR A 34 24.59 -4.37 -9.85
N ALA A 35 24.49 -3.65 -10.97
CA ALA A 35 24.84 -2.23 -11.02
C ALA A 35 23.98 -1.39 -10.08
N LEU A 36 22.66 -1.61 -10.05
CA LEU A 36 21.77 -0.97 -9.08
C LEU A 36 22.17 -1.34 -7.65
N ALA A 37 22.41 -2.62 -7.37
CA ALA A 37 22.82 -3.09 -6.05
C ALA A 37 24.11 -2.41 -5.56
N LYS A 38 25.10 -2.19 -6.44
CA LYS A 38 26.33 -1.47 -6.08
C LYS A 38 26.12 0.01 -5.73
N LEU A 39 25.02 0.62 -6.19
CA LEU A 39 24.67 2.00 -5.87
C LEU A 39 23.91 2.12 -4.55
N VAL A 40 23.12 1.10 -4.17
CA VAL A 40 22.14 1.22 -3.08
C VAL A 40 22.38 0.30 -1.89
N ALA A 41 23.34 -0.62 -1.95
CA ALA A 41 23.57 -1.63 -0.92
C ALA A 41 25.02 -1.67 -0.43
N ASP A 42 25.18 -1.96 0.87
CA ASP A 42 26.48 -2.19 1.51
C ASP A 42 26.99 -3.62 1.25
N LYS A 43 26.06 -4.58 1.15
CA LYS A 43 26.36 -6.00 0.89
C LYS A 43 25.50 -6.54 -0.24
N ILE A 44 26.08 -7.43 -1.05
CA ILE A 44 25.40 -8.06 -2.19
C ILE A 44 25.49 -9.57 -2.09
N PHE A 45 24.34 -10.23 -2.18
CA PHE A 45 24.24 -11.68 -2.29
C PHE A 45 23.43 -12.08 -3.52
N ILE A 46 23.85 -13.18 -4.16
CA ILE A 46 23.10 -13.83 -5.22
C ILE A 46 22.31 -14.99 -4.64
N LEU A 47 20.99 -15.00 -4.88
CA LEU A 47 20.10 -16.12 -4.62
C LEU A 47 20.24 -17.15 -5.74
N SER A 48 20.98 -18.23 -5.46
CA SER A 48 21.25 -19.37 -6.33
C SER A 48 20.30 -20.52 -6.03
N ALA A 49 19.68 -21.09 -7.08
CA ALA A 49 18.87 -22.31 -6.93
C ALA A 49 19.64 -23.50 -6.34
N LYS A 50 20.94 -23.63 -6.66
CA LYS A 50 21.81 -24.72 -6.22
C LYS A 50 22.49 -24.41 -4.89
N TYR A 51 23.09 -23.22 -4.80
CA TYR A 51 23.98 -22.86 -3.68
C TYR A 51 23.29 -22.03 -2.59
N GLY A 52 22.02 -21.66 -2.75
CA GLY A 52 21.31 -20.84 -1.77
C GLY A 52 21.77 -19.38 -1.79
N LEU A 53 22.38 -18.92 -0.70
CA LEU A 53 22.87 -17.55 -0.54
C LEU A 53 24.36 -17.49 -0.89
N VAL A 54 24.72 -16.76 -1.94
CA VAL A 54 26.09 -16.72 -2.46
C VAL A 54 26.65 -15.28 -2.38
N PRO A 55 27.75 -15.03 -1.66
CA PRO A 55 28.46 -13.75 -1.72
C PRO A 55 28.93 -13.42 -3.15
N GLU A 56 28.95 -12.13 -3.52
CA GLU A 56 29.31 -11.70 -4.87
C GLU A 56 30.70 -12.18 -5.37
N ASP A 57 31.66 -12.33 -4.44
CA ASP A 57 33.04 -12.75 -4.69
C ASP A 57 33.26 -14.27 -4.63
N MET A 58 32.25 -15.05 -4.21
CA MET A 58 32.41 -16.49 -4.04
C MET A 58 32.62 -17.16 -5.40
N ILE A 59 33.69 -17.95 -5.53
CA ILE A 59 33.97 -18.73 -6.73
C ILE A 59 33.02 -19.91 -6.80
N ILE A 60 32.23 -19.99 -7.86
CA ILE A 60 31.25 -21.07 -8.10
C ILE A 60 31.37 -21.63 -9.52
N GLU A 61 31.00 -22.91 -9.68
CA GLU A 61 30.96 -23.58 -10.98
C GLU A 61 29.63 -23.32 -11.71
N PRO A 62 29.61 -23.30 -13.05
CA PRO A 62 28.36 -23.27 -13.80
C PRO A 62 27.50 -24.48 -13.49
N TYR A 63 26.19 -24.27 -13.42
CA TYR A 63 25.21 -25.31 -13.12
C TYR A 63 23.88 -25.04 -13.84
N ASN A 64 23.06 -26.09 -13.95
CA ASN A 64 21.74 -26.05 -14.57
C ASN A 64 20.65 -26.48 -13.57
N GLU A 65 20.33 -25.61 -12.61
CA GLU A 65 19.28 -25.83 -11.62
C GLU A 65 18.39 -24.59 -11.52
N THR A 66 17.09 -24.83 -11.30
CA THR A 66 16.08 -23.77 -11.20
C THR A 66 15.07 -24.10 -10.10
N LEU A 67 14.71 -23.12 -9.29
CA LEU A 67 13.64 -23.28 -8.30
C LEU A 67 12.26 -23.45 -8.95
N LYS A 68 12.09 -23.08 -10.23
CA LYS A 68 10.79 -23.20 -10.92
C LYS A 68 10.31 -24.64 -11.06
N ASN A 69 11.24 -25.58 -11.12
CA ASN A 69 10.94 -27.00 -11.29
C ASN A 69 10.78 -27.73 -9.95
N LYS A 70 11.15 -27.08 -8.84
CA LYS A 70 11.03 -27.63 -7.49
C LYS A 70 9.58 -27.55 -7.01
N ASN A 71 9.14 -28.55 -6.26
CA ASN A 71 7.84 -28.56 -5.61
C ASN A 71 7.80 -27.59 -4.41
N VAL A 72 6.62 -27.39 -3.81
CA VAL A 72 6.43 -26.42 -2.72
C VAL A 72 7.32 -26.74 -1.50
N GLN A 73 7.51 -28.01 -1.18
CA GLN A 73 8.30 -28.43 -0.04
C GLN A 73 9.79 -28.18 -0.28
N GLU A 74 10.30 -28.54 -1.46
CA GLU A 74 11.70 -28.28 -1.84
C GLU A 74 12.02 -26.78 -1.88
N ARG A 75 11.07 -25.93 -2.31
CA ARG A 75 11.25 -24.47 -2.28
C ARG A 75 11.25 -23.90 -0.86
N ARG A 76 10.50 -24.51 0.06
CA ARG A 76 10.53 -24.16 1.48
C ARG A 76 11.87 -24.52 2.11
N GLU A 77 12.36 -25.72 1.87
CA GLU A 77 13.67 -26.17 2.35
C GLU A 77 14.79 -25.28 1.82
N TRP A 78 14.73 -24.91 0.54
CA TRP A 78 15.64 -23.93 -0.03
C TRP A 78 15.54 -22.56 0.66
N GLY A 79 14.33 -22.10 0.95
CA GLY A 79 14.08 -20.86 1.69
C GLY A 79 14.65 -20.88 3.11
N ASP A 80 14.44 -21.97 3.85
CA ASP A 80 14.95 -22.16 5.20
C ASP A 80 16.49 -22.16 5.23
N MET A 81 17.12 -22.84 4.25
CA MET A 81 18.57 -22.80 4.06
C MET A 81 19.07 -21.36 3.83
N VAL A 82 18.44 -20.60 2.92
CA VAL A 82 18.82 -19.21 2.64
C VAL A 82 18.64 -18.32 3.87
N LEU A 83 17.54 -18.47 4.62
CA LEU A 83 17.30 -17.71 5.85
C LEU A 83 18.35 -18.01 6.92
N ASN A 84 18.76 -19.27 7.05
CA ASN A 84 19.82 -19.66 7.99
C ASN A 84 21.17 -19.02 7.62
N GLU A 85 21.52 -18.95 6.35
CA GLU A 85 22.73 -18.24 5.92
C GLU A 85 22.60 -16.72 6.08
N LEU A 86 21.43 -16.13 5.75
CA LEU A 86 21.19 -14.70 5.93
C LEU A 86 21.34 -14.27 7.40
N ARG A 87 20.83 -15.05 8.35
CA ARG A 87 20.97 -14.77 9.79
C ARG A 87 22.42 -14.72 10.28
N LYS A 88 23.35 -15.36 9.58
CA LYS A 88 24.78 -15.31 9.93
C LYS A 88 25.45 -14.02 9.48
N VAL A 89 24.89 -13.33 8.50
CA VAL A 89 25.51 -12.18 7.82
C VAL A 89 24.70 -10.88 7.93
N SER A 90 23.50 -10.96 8.49
CA SER A 90 22.52 -9.87 8.59
C SER A 90 21.57 -10.02 9.77
N ASP A 91 21.04 -8.90 10.24
CA ASP A 91 19.93 -8.84 11.18
C ASP A 91 18.61 -8.72 10.40
N LEU A 92 17.81 -9.79 10.35
CA LEU A 92 16.57 -9.80 9.55
C LEU A 92 15.50 -8.82 10.05
N GLU A 93 15.59 -8.37 11.30
CA GLU A 93 14.66 -7.44 11.91
C GLU A 93 15.09 -5.99 11.78
N ARG A 94 16.41 -5.73 11.68
CA ARG A 94 16.95 -4.37 11.63
C ARG A 94 17.53 -3.97 10.29
N ASP A 95 18.15 -4.89 9.55
CA ASP A 95 18.77 -4.58 8.27
C ASP A 95 17.74 -4.43 7.15
N GLU A 96 18.13 -3.71 6.10
CA GLU A 96 17.28 -3.35 4.97
C GLU A 96 17.58 -4.23 3.76
N PHE A 97 16.56 -4.84 3.18
CA PHE A 97 16.71 -5.80 2.08
C PHE A 97 16.20 -5.23 0.76
N ILE A 98 17.09 -5.05 -0.22
CA ILE A 98 16.73 -4.72 -1.61
C ILE A 98 16.59 -6.01 -2.41
N ILE A 99 15.36 -6.43 -2.67
CA ILE A 99 15.08 -7.72 -3.30
C ILE A 99 14.89 -7.53 -4.81
N LEU A 100 15.93 -7.84 -5.57
CA LEU A 100 15.96 -7.80 -7.05
C LEU A 100 15.65 -9.18 -7.67
N ALA A 101 15.15 -10.09 -6.85
CA ALA A 101 14.83 -11.45 -7.23
C ALA A 101 13.37 -11.61 -7.72
N GLY A 102 13.11 -12.68 -8.47
CA GLY A 102 11.75 -13.02 -8.90
C GLY A 102 10.94 -13.69 -7.78
N GLU A 103 9.62 -13.77 -7.97
CA GLU A 103 8.66 -14.26 -6.98
C GLU A 103 9.01 -15.63 -6.36
N VAL A 104 9.46 -16.56 -7.20
CA VAL A 104 9.85 -17.92 -6.76
C VAL A 104 11.02 -17.90 -5.75
N TYR A 105 11.89 -16.89 -5.80
CA TYR A 105 13.04 -16.77 -4.90
C TYR A 105 12.73 -15.97 -3.63
N GLN A 106 11.60 -15.27 -3.56
CA GLN A 106 11.24 -14.41 -2.42
C GLN A 106 10.09 -14.98 -1.57
N GLU A 107 9.24 -15.85 -2.12
CA GLU A 107 8.00 -16.32 -1.48
C GLU A 107 8.21 -16.89 -0.06
N ASN A 108 9.31 -17.61 0.16
CA ASN A 108 9.65 -18.21 1.46
C ASN A 108 10.56 -17.32 2.34
N LEU A 109 11.02 -16.18 1.83
CA LEU A 109 11.91 -15.26 2.55
C LEU A 109 11.14 -14.06 3.14
N MET A 110 10.24 -13.47 2.35
CA MET A 110 9.60 -12.18 2.64
C MET A 110 8.95 -12.10 4.01
N ALA A 111 8.45 -13.23 4.50
CA ALA A 111 7.71 -13.27 5.75
C ALA A 111 8.63 -13.14 6.99
N TYR A 112 9.96 -13.18 6.82
CA TYR A 112 10.97 -13.01 7.88
C TYR A 112 11.79 -11.73 7.74
N LEU A 113 11.74 -11.07 6.58
CA LEU A 113 12.46 -9.83 6.34
C LEU A 113 11.55 -8.68 6.76
N VAL A 114 11.96 -7.92 7.77
CA VAL A 114 11.15 -6.81 8.28
C VAL A 114 11.25 -5.62 7.35
N HIS A 115 12.44 -5.13 7.05
CA HIS A 115 12.60 -3.94 6.20
C HIS A 115 13.00 -4.36 4.79
N PHE A 116 12.11 -4.24 3.81
CA PHE A 116 12.44 -4.61 2.43
C PHE A 116 11.83 -3.70 1.37
N TRP A 117 12.56 -3.58 0.26
CA TRP A 117 12.13 -2.91 -0.96
C TRP A 117 12.09 -3.92 -2.12
N LEU A 118 10.97 -3.94 -2.85
CA LEU A 118 10.73 -4.79 -4.01
C LEU A 118 10.59 -3.96 -5.30
N PRO A 119 11.70 -3.39 -5.83
CA PRO A 119 11.66 -2.48 -6.97
C PRO A 119 11.05 -3.08 -8.25
N LEU A 120 11.15 -4.40 -8.42
CA LEU A 120 10.66 -5.09 -9.62
C LEU A 120 9.28 -5.75 -9.42
N LYS A 121 8.60 -5.49 -8.29
CA LYS A 121 7.27 -6.06 -8.01
C LYS A 121 6.27 -5.62 -9.07
N GLY A 122 5.48 -6.58 -9.57
CA GLY A 122 4.45 -6.32 -10.58
C GLY A 122 4.97 -6.09 -12.00
N LYS A 123 6.29 -5.97 -12.21
CA LYS A 123 6.89 -5.78 -13.54
C LYS A 123 6.94 -7.09 -14.32
N ARG A 124 6.38 -7.07 -15.53
CA ARG A 124 6.51 -8.15 -16.52
C ARG A 124 7.96 -8.28 -16.97
N GLN A 125 8.31 -9.41 -17.59
CA GLN A 125 9.69 -9.70 -17.97
C GLN A 125 10.32 -8.60 -18.86
N GLY A 126 9.58 -8.06 -19.83
CA GLY A 126 10.06 -6.98 -20.70
C GLY A 126 10.22 -5.62 -20.01
N GLU A 127 9.56 -5.40 -18.88
CA GLU A 127 9.58 -4.12 -18.14
C GLU A 127 10.71 -4.06 -17.11
N ARG A 128 11.33 -5.20 -16.77
CA ARG A 128 12.36 -5.26 -15.72
C ARG A 128 13.65 -4.55 -16.08
N ILE A 129 14.12 -4.67 -17.33
CA ILE A 129 15.33 -3.99 -17.79
C ILE A 129 15.12 -2.46 -17.79
N PRO A 130 14.07 -1.93 -18.44
CA PRO A 130 13.75 -0.49 -18.38
C PRO A 130 13.60 0.03 -16.95
N GLU A 131 12.97 -0.74 -16.06
CA GLU A 131 12.83 -0.34 -14.65
C GLU A 131 14.20 -0.26 -13.95
N LEU A 132 15.09 -1.23 -14.16
CA LEU A 132 16.44 -1.19 -13.58
C LEU A 132 17.24 -0.01 -14.12
N GLU A 133 17.16 0.27 -15.42
CA GLU A 133 17.81 1.44 -16.04
C GLU A 133 17.28 2.75 -15.44
N ARG A 134 15.96 2.88 -15.28
CA ARG A 134 15.31 4.03 -14.63
C ARG A 134 15.80 4.23 -13.19
N LEU A 135 15.90 3.15 -12.42
CA LEU A 135 16.37 3.20 -11.03
C LEU A 135 17.86 3.56 -10.92
N ILE A 136 18.70 3.02 -11.82
CA ILE A 136 20.13 3.38 -11.89
C ILE A 136 20.29 4.85 -12.28
N ALA A 137 19.50 5.33 -13.25
CA ALA A 137 19.50 6.73 -13.65
C ALA A 137 19.11 7.63 -12.48
N LEU A 138 18.08 7.26 -11.70
CA LEU A 138 17.67 7.99 -10.50
C LEU A 138 18.81 8.10 -9.48
N GLU A 139 19.56 7.02 -9.23
CA GLU A 139 20.68 7.09 -8.28
C GLU A 139 21.89 7.88 -8.76
N ARG A 140 22.02 8.05 -10.07
CA ARG A 140 23.13 8.81 -10.67
C ARG A 140 22.79 10.28 -10.88
N GLU A 141 21.52 10.64 -10.79
CA GLU A 141 21.07 12.01 -10.96
C GLU A 141 21.46 12.86 -9.76
N SER A 142 22.02 14.03 -10.05
CA SER A 142 22.47 15.01 -9.05
C SER A 142 21.49 16.16 -8.87
N ASP A 143 20.67 16.44 -9.88
CA ASP A 143 19.65 17.48 -9.79
C ASP A 143 18.49 17.01 -8.89
N LYS A 144 18.31 17.69 -7.76
CA LYS A 144 17.32 17.30 -6.76
C LYS A 144 15.89 17.38 -7.29
N VAL A 145 15.58 18.35 -8.15
CA VAL A 145 14.24 18.49 -8.72
C VAL A 145 13.97 17.35 -9.69
N ILE A 146 14.95 16.98 -10.53
CA ILE A 146 14.83 15.80 -11.40
C ILE A 146 14.71 14.52 -10.57
N VAL A 147 15.54 14.32 -9.54
CA VAL A 147 15.46 13.16 -8.62
C VAL A 147 14.07 13.04 -8.00
N LEU A 148 13.51 14.14 -7.47
CA LEU A 148 12.17 14.13 -6.87
C LEU A 148 11.10 13.73 -7.89
N HIS A 149 11.17 14.25 -9.12
CA HIS A 149 10.24 13.87 -10.17
C HIS A 149 10.40 12.40 -10.58
N MET A 150 11.63 11.90 -10.77
CA MET A 150 11.91 10.50 -11.10
C MET A 150 11.43 9.55 -9.99
N LEU A 151 11.65 9.94 -8.73
CA LEU A 151 11.25 9.16 -7.57
C LEU A 151 9.72 9.05 -7.50
N PHE A 152 9.02 10.19 -7.46
CA PHE A 152 7.58 10.20 -7.22
C PHE A 152 6.76 9.73 -8.43
N ASN A 153 7.21 9.96 -9.67
CA ASN A 153 6.59 9.35 -10.85
C ASN A 153 6.82 7.82 -10.91
N GLY A 154 7.81 7.31 -10.18
CA GLY A 154 8.06 5.87 -10.05
C GLY A 154 7.19 5.15 -9.02
N LEU A 155 6.47 5.88 -8.17
CA LEU A 155 5.61 5.30 -7.14
C LEU A 155 4.23 4.93 -7.71
N GLN A 156 3.49 4.10 -6.97
CA GLN A 156 2.12 3.75 -7.35
C GLN A 156 1.23 4.98 -7.31
N ARG A 157 0.75 5.41 -8.49
CA ARG A 157 -0.23 6.49 -8.61
C ARG A 157 -1.57 6.09 -7.99
N LEU A 158 -2.15 7.02 -7.23
CA LEU A 158 -3.44 6.92 -6.56
C LEU A 158 -4.35 8.05 -7.03
N ASP A 159 -5.65 7.79 -6.98
CA ASP A 159 -6.70 8.79 -7.11
C ASP A 159 -7.58 8.82 -5.85
N TRP A 160 -8.58 9.70 -5.87
CA TRP A 160 -9.50 9.90 -4.74
C TRP A 160 -10.30 8.64 -4.35
N THR A 161 -10.53 7.71 -5.29
CA THR A 161 -11.24 6.44 -5.02
C THR A 161 -10.36 5.45 -4.26
N MET A 162 -9.04 5.65 -4.31
CA MET A 162 -8.04 4.75 -3.74
C MET A 162 -7.56 5.17 -2.35
N ILE A 163 -8.06 6.26 -1.77
CA ILE A 163 -7.62 6.78 -0.45
C ILE A 163 -7.64 5.68 0.63
N ASN A 164 -8.69 4.86 0.67
CA ASN A 164 -8.84 3.79 1.66
C ASN A 164 -7.84 2.62 1.49
N ARG A 165 -7.08 2.58 0.39
CA ARG A 165 -6.06 1.56 0.13
C ARG A 165 -4.70 1.91 0.72
N ILE A 166 -4.52 3.14 1.21
CA ILE A 166 -3.27 3.59 1.83
C ILE A 166 -3.11 2.89 3.19
N PRO A 167 -2.04 2.12 3.40
CA PRO A 167 -1.94 1.21 4.56
C PRO A 167 -1.37 1.87 5.83
N TYR A 168 -1.11 3.18 5.81
CA TYR A 168 -0.55 3.95 6.91
C TYR A 168 -1.34 5.24 7.14
N LYS A 169 -1.24 5.78 8.36
CA LYS A 169 -2.04 6.93 8.79
C LYS A 169 -1.25 8.24 8.84
N ASN A 170 0.08 8.18 8.73
CA ASN A 170 0.98 9.32 8.74
C ASN A 170 1.85 9.34 7.47
N GLY A 171 2.11 10.52 6.92
CA GLY A 171 2.90 10.62 5.70
C GLY A 171 2.71 11.90 4.90
N ILE A 172 3.43 11.99 3.79
CA ILE A 172 3.42 13.10 2.85
C ILE A 172 2.74 12.62 1.58
N TYR A 173 1.92 13.48 0.99
CA TYR A 173 1.32 13.27 -0.33
C TYR A 173 1.91 14.26 -1.34
N ILE A 174 2.15 13.77 -2.56
CA ILE A 174 2.64 14.54 -3.70
C ILE A 174 1.58 14.46 -4.80
N MET A 175 1.06 15.60 -5.24
CA MET A 175 0.00 15.68 -6.24
C MET A 175 0.54 16.08 -7.61
N PHE A 176 -0.12 15.56 -8.63
CA PHE A 176 0.16 15.73 -10.04
C PHE A 176 -1.12 16.15 -10.74
N GLU A 177 -1.01 17.02 -11.73
CA GLU A 177 -2.15 17.51 -12.49
C GLU A 177 -2.07 17.06 -13.94
N LYS A 178 -3.19 16.55 -14.44
CA LYS A 178 -3.32 16.10 -15.82
C LYS A 178 -2.98 17.24 -16.79
N GLY A 179 -2.03 16.99 -17.68
CA GLY A 179 -1.58 17.96 -18.69
C GLY A 179 -0.38 18.80 -18.25
N GLU A 180 0.01 18.76 -16.97
CA GLU A 180 1.24 19.39 -16.49
C GLU A 180 2.41 18.43 -16.60
N SER A 181 3.50 18.85 -17.25
CA SER A 181 4.69 18.03 -17.43
C SER A 181 5.97 18.78 -17.06
N TYR A 182 6.96 18.04 -16.57
CA TYR A 182 8.31 18.51 -16.30
C TYR A 182 9.31 17.45 -16.74
N HIS A 183 10.19 17.80 -17.69
CA HIS A 183 11.16 16.87 -18.31
C HIS A 183 10.55 15.55 -18.80
N GLY A 184 9.35 15.61 -19.40
CA GLY A 184 8.64 14.44 -19.93
C GLY A 184 7.98 13.54 -18.87
N MET A 185 8.03 13.93 -17.60
CA MET A 185 7.31 13.29 -16.49
C MET A 185 6.08 14.12 -16.10
N ASP A 186 5.14 13.54 -15.33
CA ASP A 186 4.07 14.34 -14.75
C ASP A 186 4.67 15.32 -13.74
N ARG A 187 4.25 16.59 -13.82
CA ARG A 187 4.77 17.64 -12.94
C ARG A 187 4.14 17.55 -11.56
N ILE A 188 4.95 17.74 -10.53
CA ILE A 188 4.47 17.91 -9.16
C ILE A 188 3.79 19.29 -9.06
N VAL A 189 2.52 19.33 -8.67
CA VAL A 189 1.77 20.59 -8.53
C VAL A 189 1.49 20.97 -7.08
N ARG A 190 1.61 20.01 -6.17
CA ARG A 190 1.42 20.24 -4.73
C ARG A 190 2.16 19.18 -3.92
N VAL A 191 2.79 19.63 -2.85
CA VAL A 191 3.32 18.77 -1.78
C VAL A 191 2.48 19.04 -0.55
N GLY A 192 2.12 18.02 0.21
CA GLY A 192 1.35 18.28 1.40
C GLY A 192 1.44 17.21 2.47
N THR A 193 1.17 17.63 3.71
CA THR A 193 0.98 16.72 4.83
C THR A 193 -0.19 17.14 5.73
N HIS A 194 -0.21 16.64 6.97
CA HIS A 194 -1.18 16.90 8.02
C HIS A 194 -0.49 17.14 9.37
N SER A 195 -1.13 17.95 10.21
CA SER A 195 -0.68 18.24 11.58
C SER A 195 -1.26 17.23 12.58
N GLY A 196 -0.51 16.93 13.64
CA GLY A 196 -0.83 15.88 14.60
C GLY A 196 -0.56 14.48 14.06
N GLN A 197 -1.22 13.49 14.66
CA GLN A 197 -1.02 12.07 14.34
C GLN A 197 -2.28 11.46 13.73
N ASP A 198 -2.08 10.46 12.87
CA ASP A 198 -3.07 9.58 12.26
C ASP A 198 -4.10 10.26 11.34
N ARG A 199 -3.75 11.41 10.75
CA ARG A 199 -4.70 12.24 9.98
C ARG A 199 -4.51 12.24 8.46
N LEU A 200 -3.58 11.46 7.89
CA LEU A 200 -3.33 11.46 6.44
C LEU A 200 -4.60 11.17 5.63
N LEU A 201 -5.31 10.08 5.96
CA LEU A 201 -6.51 9.68 5.23
C LEU A 201 -7.60 10.75 5.33
N LYS A 202 -7.83 11.27 6.55
CA LYS A 202 -8.78 12.36 6.76
C LYS A 202 -8.40 13.57 5.90
N ARG A 203 -7.13 13.96 5.90
CA ARG A 203 -6.66 15.13 5.14
C ARG A 203 -6.87 14.98 3.64
N LEU A 204 -6.64 13.79 3.09
CA LEU A 204 -6.93 13.50 1.68
C LEU A 204 -8.44 13.55 1.42
N ARG A 205 -9.29 13.02 2.31
CA ARG A 205 -10.75 13.14 2.17
C ARG A 205 -11.21 14.60 2.23
N ASP A 206 -10.65 15.40 3.14
CA ASP A 206 -10.92 16.85 3.23
C ASP A 206 -10.58 17.58 1.90
N HIS A 207 -9.62 17.07 1.12
CA HIS A 207 -9.31 17.63 -0.20
C HIS A 207 -10.30 17.16 -1.28
N PHE A 208 -10.55 15.85 -1.38
CA PHE A 208 -11.23 15.27 -2.54
C PHE A 208 -12.72 14.95 -2.35
N LEU A 209 -13.15 14.68 -1.12
CA LEU A 209 -14.50 14.18 -0.80
C LEU A 209 -15.36 15.21 -0.09
N GLU A 210 -14.80 15.94 0.87
CA GLU A 210 -15.52 17.01 1.57
C GLU A 210 -15.66 18.21 0.63
N GLU A 211 -16.90 18.58 0.30
CA GLU A 211 -17.21 19.72 -0.58
C GLU A 211 -17.26 21.02 0.23
N ASP A 212 -16.16 21.29 0.92
CA ASP A 212 -16.00 22.42 1.84
C ASP A 212 -14.64 23.10 1.62
N ALA A 213 -14.63 24.25 0.95
CA ALA A 213 -13.43 25.05 0.78
C ALA A 213 -12.93 25.69 2.07
N ASP A 214 -13.78 25.94 3.06
CA ASP A 214 -13.33 26.49 4.34
C ASP A 214 -12.57 25.44 5.17
N GLY A 215 -12.91 24.16 5.02
CA GLY A 215 -12.15 23.02 5.54
C GLY A 215 -10.82 22.75 4.83
N SER A 216 -10.60 23.33 3.63
CA SER A 216 -9.46 23.03 2.77
C SER A 216 -8.95 24.26 2.03
N ILE A 217 -7.86 24.84 2.55
CA ILE A 217 -7.16 25.97 1.90
C ILE A 217 -6.79 25.69 0.43
N PHE A 218 -6.56 24.42 0.09
CA PHE A 218 -6.29 24.01 -1.27
C PHE A 218 -7.51 24.21 -2.19
N ARG A 219 -8.70 23.75 -1.75
CA ARG A 219 -9.98 23.98 -2.45
C ARG A 219 -10.28 25.47 -2.57
N LYS A 220 -10.08 26.23 -1.49
CA LYS A 220 -10.25 27.69 -1.48
C LYS A 220 -9.37 28.39 -2.52
N ASN A 221 -8.13 27.94 -2.69
CA ASN A 221 -7.23 28.51 -3.70
C ASN A 221 -7.65 28.14 -5.13
N ILE A 222 -8.18 26.94 -5.37
CA ILE A 222 -8.75 26.57 -6.67
C ILE A 222 -9.99 27.43 -6.97
N GLY A 223 -10.89 27.61 -6.00
CA GLY A 223 -12.06 28.49 -6.12
C GLY A 223 -11.67 29.93 -6.47
N ARG A 224 -10.68 30.49 -5.76
CA ARG A 224 -10.12 31.81 -6.07
C ARG A 224 -9.59 31.91 -7.50
N ALA A 225 -8.90 30.88 -7.99
CA ALA A 225 -8.39 30.86 -9.36
C ALA A 225 -9.53 30.83 -10.39
N PHE A 226 -10.60 30.05 -10.14
CA PHE A 226 -11.78 30.06 -11.00
C PHE A 226 -12.46 31.43 -11.07
N LEU A 227 -12.68 32.07 -9.92
CA LEU A 227 -13.34 33.37 -9.85
C LEU A 227 -12.51 34.47 -10.51
N LYS A 228 -11.18 34.49 -10.27
CA LYS A 228 -10.29 35.46 -10.91
C LYS A 228 -10.21 35.24 -12.43
N MET A 229 -10.18 34.00 -12.89
CA MET A 229 -10.17 33.67 -14.33
C MET A 229 -11.40 34.21 -15.06
N THR A 230 -12.57 34.21 -14.41
CA THR A 230 -13.81 34.76 -14.98
C THR A 230 -14.07 36.22 -14.61
N SER A 231 -13.13 36.88 -13.90
CA SER A 231 -13.31 38.25 -13.35
C SER A 231 -14.59 38.39 -12.52
N ASP A 232 -14.94 37.35 -11.77
CA ASP A 232 -16.18 37.28 -11.01
C ASP A 232 -16.09 38.15 -9.73
N PRO A 233 -17.04 39.07 -9.50
CA PRO A 233 -17.02 39.95 -8.33
C PRO A 233 -17.17 39.20 -7.00
N TYR A 234 -17.68 37.97 -7.02
CA TYR A 234 -17.82 37.13 -5.82
C TYR A 234 -16.47 36.79 -5.17
N LEU A 235 -15.35 36.95 -5.89
CA LEU A 235 -14.01 36.83 -5.30
C LEU A 235 -13.84 37.75 -4.08
N GLN A 236 -14.37 38.97 -4.13
CA GLN A 236 -14.28 39.92 -3.00
C GLN A 236 -15.08 39.43 -1.79
N VAL A 237 -16.20 38.75 -2.01
CA VAL A 237 -17.03 38.16 -0.95
C VAL A 237 -16.29 36.99 -0.28
N LEU A 238 -15.65 36.13 -1.08
CA LEU A 238 -14.89 34.96 -0.59
C LEU A 238 -13.64 35.33 0.24
N GLU A 239 -13.13 36.55 0.08
CA GLU A 239 -12.01 37.09 0.88
C GLU A 239 -12.45 37.57 2.28
N ILE A 240 -13.75 37.76 2.50
CA ILE A 240 -14.29 38.16 3.80
C ILE A 240 -14.29 36.94 4.74
N ASP A 241 -13.60 37.06 5.87
CA ASP A 241 -13.63 36.05 6.92
C ASP A 241 -14.97 36.08 7.66
N MET A 242 -15.91 35.23 7.23
CA MET A 242 -17.28 35.13 7.76
C MET A 242 -17.35 34.43 9.14
N HIS A 243 -16.25 33.85 9.65
CA HIS A 243 -16.21 33.34 11.02
C HIS A 243 -16.20 34.46 12.06
N LYS A 244 -15.80 35.68 11.66
CA LYS A 244 -15.88 36.86 12.53
C LYS A 244 -17.33 37.34 12.59
N SER A 245 -17.93 37.31 13.78
CA SER A 245 -19.34 37.71 13.99
C SER A 245 -19.66 39.11 13.47
N LYS A 246 -18.70 40.04 13.52
CA LYS A 246 -18.83 41.39 12.95
C LYS A 246 -18.95 41.37 11.41
N ASN A 247 -18.15 40.55 10.74
CA ASN A 247 -18.20 40.41 9.29
C ASN A 247 -19.50 39.74 8.85
N LYS A 248 -19.90 38.66 9.55
CA LYS A 248 -21.18 37.99 9.28
C LYS A 248 -22.37 38.94 9.41
N ARG A 249 -22.38 39.80 10.43
CA ARG A 249 -23.43 40.82 10.59
C ARG A 249 -23.44 41.86 9.47
N ASN A 250 -22.26 42.30 9.03
CA ASN A 250 -22.15 43.39 8.06
C ASN A 250 -22.30 42.92 6.60
N TYR A 251 -21.85 41.70 6.28
CA TYR A 251 -21.67 41.21 4.91
C TYR A 251 -22.37 39.88 4.64
N GLY A 252 -23.01 39.25 5.63
CA GLY A 252 -23.66 37.95 5.45
C GLY A 252 -24.76 37.94 4.38
N HIS A 253 -25.36 39.09 4.08
CA HIS A 253 -26.34 39.25 3.01
C HIS A 253 -25.74 39.13 1.59
N LEU A 254 -24.41 39.21 1.46
CA LEU A 254 -23.70 39.02 0.19
C LEU A 254 -23.44 37.54 -0.12
N ILE A 255 -23.65 36.65 0.85
CA ILE A 255 -23.46 35.21 0.67
C ILE A 255 -24.54 34.69 -0.29
N ASN A 256 -24.09 34.06 -1.36
CA ASN A 256 -24.95 33.37 -2.31
C ASN A 256 -24.71 31.86 -2.18
N GLU A 257 -25.50 31.20 -1.34
CA GLU A 257 -25.36 29.77 -1.05
C GLU A 257 -25.49 28.89 -2.30
N GLY A 258 -26.36 29.27 -3.24
CA GLY A 258 -26.52 28.55 -4.51
C GLY A 258 -25.25 28.63 -5.36
N PHE A 259 -24.67 29.83 -5.46
CA PHE A 259 -23.40 30.02 -6.18
C PHE A 259 -22.22 29.33 -5.50
N GLU A 260 -22.12 29.38 -4.17
CA GLU A 260 -21.07 28.65 -3.44
C GLU A 260 -21.18 27.14 -3.65
N THR A 261 -22.40 26.59 -3.69
CA THR A 261 -22.65 25.18 -4.00
C THR A 261 -22.20 24.83 -5.41
N GLU A 262 -22.51 25.66 -6.41
CA GLU A 262 -22.07 25.47 -7.79
C GLU A 262 -20.54 25.57 -7.94
N LEU A 263 -19.93 26.53 -7.25
CA LEU A 263 -18.48 26.71 -7.22
C LEU A 263 -17.79 25.50 -6.58
N GLU A 264 -18.29 24.99 -5.45
CA GLU A 264 -17.76 23.79 -4.81
C GLU A 264 -17.90 22.55 -5.68
N ALA A 265 -19.04 22.38 -6.36
CA ALA A 265 -19.22 21.28 -7.32
C ALA A 265 -18.20 21.37 -8.47
N LYS A 266 -17.88 22.58 -8.95
CA LYS A 266 -16.85 22.83 -9.97
C LYS A 266 -15.45 22.51 -9.44
N ILE A 267 -15.12 22.91 -8.21
CA ILE A 267 -13.84 22.60 -7.55
C ILE A 267 -13.68 21.08 -7.36
N SER A 268 -14.71 20.41 -6.84
CA SER A 268 -14.75 18.96 -6.68
C SER A 268 -14.49 18.24 -7.99
N ARG A 269 -15.17 18.64 -9.07
CA ARG A 269 -14.97 18.06 -10.40
C ARG A 269 -13.54 18.26 -10.89
N TYR A 270 -13.02 19.47 -10.79
CA TYR A 270 -11.63 19.77 -11.19
C TYR A 270 -10.61 18.90 -10.44
N LEU A 271 -10.74 18.77 -9.12
CA LEU A 271 -9.86 17.92 -8.31
C LEU A 271 -9.95 16.44 -8.71
N ARG A 272 -11.17 15.91 -8.82
CA ARG A 272 -11.40 14.49 -9.09
C ARG A 272 -10.99 14.08 -10.50
N ASP A 273 -11.11 14.98 -11.48
CA ASP A 273 -10.84 14.69 -12.89
C ASP A 273 -9.38 14.95 -13.28
N ASN A 274 -8.69 15.87 -12.60
CA ASN A 274 -7.36 16.32 -13.00
C ASN A 274 -6.25 15.99 -12.02
N ILE A 275 -6.54 15.76 -10.74
CA ILE A 275 -5.50 15.54 -9.73
C ILE A 275 -5.37 14.06 -9.38
N THR A 276 -4.15 13.56 -9.51
CA THR A 276 -3.72 12.27 -8.97
C THR A 276 -2.57 12.49 -8.00
N PHE A 277 -2.23 11.50 -7.18
CA PHE A 277 -1.20 11.67 -6.17
C PHE A 277 -0.45 10.38 -5.86
N VAL A 278 0.68 10.51 -5.17
CA VAL A 278 1.39 9.42 -4.50
C VAL A 278 1.55 9.79 -3.04
N CYS A 279 1.69 8.77 -2.19
CA CYS A 279 1.96 8.97 -0.77
C CYS A 279 3.18 8.15 -0.35
N PHE A 280 3.90 8.64 0.65
CA PHE A 280 4.89 7.86 1.37
C PHE A 280 4.79 8.13 2.88
N PRO A 281 5.04 7.11 3.71
CA PRO A 281 4.89 7.20 5.16
C PRO A 281 6.02 8.01 5.81
N VAL A 282 5.63 8.85 6.79
CA VAL A 282 6.53 9.60 7.69
C VAL A 282 5.79 9.77 9.01
N ASP A 283 6.20 9.02 10.03
CA ASP A 283 5.45 8.95 11.30
C ASP A 283 5.69 10.18 12.19
N GLU A 284 6.96 10.58 12.33
CA GLU A 284 7.38 11.68 13.20
C GLU A 284 6.95 13.02 12.59
N GLU A 285 6.25 13.85 13.38
CA GLU A 285 5.61 15.07 12.86
C GLU A 285 6.64 16.13 12.48
N ALA A 286 7.72 16.30 13.25
CA ALA A 286 8.74 17.29 12.93
C ALA A 286 9.48 16.93 11.64
N GLU A 287 9.90 15.67 11.48
CA GLU A 287 10.46 15.14 10.23
C GLU A 287 9.51 15.36 9.06
N ARG A 288 8.23 15.05 9.23
CA ARG A 288 7.23 15.18 8.17
C ARG A 288 7.05 16.63 7.69
N LEU A 289 6.96 17.58 8.62
CA LEU A 289 6.85 19.00 8.30
C LEU A 289 8.15 19.52 7.66
N ARG A 290 9.31 19.10 8.16
CA ARG A 290 10.62 19.48 7.61
C ARG A 290 10.80 19.00 6.18
N LEU A 291 10.44 17.75 5.90
CA LEU A 291 10.54 17.16 4.56
C LEU A 291 9.51 17.75 3.60
N GLU A 292 8.28 18.03 4.06
CA GLU A 292 7.29 18.76 3.25
C GLU A 292 7.84 20.13 2.81
N GLU A 293 8.32 20.94 3.76
CA GLU A 293 8.93 22.24 3.46
C GLU A 293 10.14 22.09 2.53
N GLY A 294 11.02 21.14 2.81
CA GLY A 294 12.22 20.89 2.02
C GLY A 294 11.91 20.55 0.57
N ILE A 295 10.95 19.67 0.32
CA ILE A 295 10.52 19.32 -1.04
C ILE A 295 9.95 20.57 -1.74
N ILE A 296 9.05 21.31 -1.09
CA ILE A 296 8.45 22.54 -1.66
C ILE A 296 9.53 23.56 -2.04
N ALA A 297 10.45 23.85 -1.11
CA ALA A 297 11.52 24.82 -1.32
C ALA A 297 12.50 24.37 -2.43
N THR A 298 12.78 23.07 -2.53
CA THR A 298 13.64 22.51 -3.58
C THR A 298 13.03 22.72 -4.95
N LEU A 299 11.73 22.40 -5.11
CA LEU A 299 11.00 22.60 -6.37
C LEU A 299 10.95 24.08 -6.76
N ASN A 300 10.55 24.95 -5.82
CA ASN A 300 10.34 26.37 -6.10
C ASN A 300 11.64 27.14 -6.40
N ARG A 301 12.80 26.65 -5.95
CA ARG A 301 14.10 27.33 -6.17
C ARG A 301 14.70 27.04 -7.53
N ASP A 302 14.24 25.99 -8.21
CA ASP A 302 14.76 25.63 -9.52
C ASP A 302 14.19 26.55 -10.61
N PRO A 303 15.04 27.29 -11.35
CA PRO A 303 14.58 28.23 -12.38
C PRO A 303 13.83 27.58 -13.55
N SER A 304 14.05 26.28 -13.80
CA SER A 304 13.38 25.53 -14.86
C SER A 304 12.02 25.01 -14.43
N PHE A 305 11.74 24.97 -13.13
CA PHE A 305 10.49 24.46 -12.58
C PHE A 305 9.38 25.51 -12.70
N GLY A 306 8.42 25.23 -13.58
CA GLY A 306 7.28 26.10 -13.82
C GLY A 306 6.07 25.34 -14.37
N PRO A 307 4.88 25.95 -14.31
CA PRO A 307 3.67 25.36 -14.86
C PRO A 307 3.58 25.54 -16.38
N SER A 308 2.66 24.82 -17.02
CA SER A 308 2.29 25.18 -18.40
C SER A 308 1.51 26.51 -18.45
N ASN A 309 1.47 27.14 -19.61
CA ASN A 309 0.75 28.41 -19.82
C ASN A 309 -0.77 28.31 -19.58
N ASN A 310 -1.32 27.10 -19.55
CA ASN A 310 -2.76 26.86 -19.37
C ASN A 310 -3.10 26.41 -17.94
N TRP A 311 -2.12 26.33 -17.05
CA TRP A 311 -2.34 25.89 -15.68
C TRP A 311 -3.26 26.85 -14.92
N LEU A 312 -4.34 26.33 -14.32
CA LEU A 312 -5.35 27.13 -13.62
C LEU A 312 -4.73 28.00 -12.52
N GLY A 313 -3.68 27.52 -11.85
CA GLY A 313 -3.00 28.23 -10.76
C GLY A 313 -2.37 29.56 -11.17
N LEU A 314 -2.10 29.80 -12.46
CA LEU A 314 -1.65 31.11 -12.96
C LEU A 314 -2.69 32.21 -12.71
N ASN A 315 -3.97 31.84 -12.66
CA ASN A 315 -5.07 32.76 -12.35
C ASN A 315 -5.27 33.00 -10.86
N ASN A 316 -4.42 32.48 -9.97
CA ASN A 316 -4.60 32.71 -8.53
C ASN A 316 -4.34 34.19 -8.15
N PRO A 317 -5.13 34.80 -7.25
CA PRO A 317 -4.83 36.13 -6.72
C PRO A 317 -3.58 36.14 -5.83
N ALA A 318 -3.24 35.03 -5.17
CA ALA A 318 -2.00 34.91 -4.41
C ALA A 318 -0.81 34.71 -5.35
N SER A 319 0.05 35.72 -5.43
CA SER A 319 1.27 35.68 -6.27
C SER A 319 2.19 34.51 -5.94
N GLU A 320 2.17 34.02 -4.70
CA GLU A 320 2.94 32.88 -4.24
C GLU A 320 2.59 31.60 -5.01
N ILE A 321 1.31 31.42 -5.39
CA ILE A 321 0.85 30.25 -6.15
C ILE A 321 1.14 30.43 -7.64
N SER A 322 0.78 31.59 -8.19
CA SER A 322 0.93 31.82 -9.63
C SER A 322 2.39 31.91 -10.07
N SER A 323 3.29 32.42 -9.22
CA SER A 323 4.73 32.51 -9.54
C SER A 323 5.51 31.22 -9.31
N SER A 324 5.16 30.44 -8.28
CA SER A 324 5.87 29.20 -7.96
C SER A 324 5.50 28.01 -8.83
N GLY A 325 4.35 28.08 -9.50
CA GLY A 325 3.78 26.90 -10.17
C GLY A 325 3.28 25.83 -9.19
N LEU A 326 3.17 26.11 -7.89
CA LEU A 326 2.68 25.17 -6.88
C LEU A 326 1.39 25.67 -6.25
N TRP A 327 0.49 24.74 -5.94
CA TRP A 327 -0.68 25.01 -5.09
C TRP A 327 -0.33 25.20 -3.60
N ASN A 328 0.96 25.34 -3.28
CA ASN A 328 1.49 25.64 -1.96
C ASN A 328 1.70 27.15 -1.80
N LYS A 329 1.26 27.72 -0.68
CA LYS A 329 1.59 29.10 -0.30
C LYS A 329 2.74 29.15 0.71
N GLN A 330 2.78 28.19 1.62
CA GLN A 330 3.79 28.05 2.65
C GLN A 330 4.92 27.11 2.17
N GLY A 331 6.10 27.25 2.77
CA GLY A 331 7.29 26.43 2.46
C GLY A 331 8.08 26.87 1.22
N LEU A 332 7.53 27.73 0.35
CA LEU A 332 8.18 28.18 -0.90
C LEU A 332 9.56 28.83 -0.70
N LYS A 333 9.73 29.57 0.39
CA LYS A 333 10.98 30.25 0.76
C LYS A 333 11.74 29.53 1.89
N GLY A 334 11.36 28.27 2.16
CA GLY A 334 12.02 27.44 3.17
C GLY A 334 13.42 27.01 2.74
N GLN A 335 14.05 26.16 3.55
CA GLN A 335 15.34 25.56 3.19
C GLN A 335 15.11 24.37 2.26
N PRO A 336 15.71 24.36 1.05
CA PRO A 336 15.73 23.18 0.19
C PRO A 336 16.28 21.95 0.92
N LEU A 337 16.01 20.76 0.37
CA LEU A 337 16.52 19.52 0.93
C LEU A 337 18.06 19.53 0.90
N SER A 338 18.68 19.11 2.00
CA SER A 338 20.08 18.68 1.98
C SER A 338 20.22 17.35 1.21
N ASP A 339 21.45 16.92 0.96
CA ASP A 339 21.68 15.62 0.31
C ASP A 339 21.25 14.47 1.24
N GLU A 340 21.49 14.60 2.54
CA GLU A 340 21.03 13.64 3.54
C GLU A 340 19.50 13.56 3.61
N GLU A 341 18.81 14.71 3.53
CA GLU A 341 17.34 14.74 3.53
C GLU A 341 16.76 14.17 2.23
N LEU A 342 17.40 14.38 1.08
CA LEU A 342 17.00 13.75 -0.17
C LEU A 342 17.15 12.23 -0.11
N GLU A 343 18.27 11.74 0.41
CA GLU A 343 18.47 10.30 0.66
C GLU A 343 17.44 9.76 1.66
N ARG A 344 17.07 10.55 2.67
CA ARG A 344 16.00 10.20 3.60
C ARG A 344 14.63 10.11 2.91
N VAL A 345 14.31 11.02 1.99
CA VAL A 345 13.08 10.95 1.18
C VAL A 345 13.08 9.70 0.28
N LYS A 346 14.19 9.41 -0.42
CA LYS A 346 14.34 8.17 -1.21
C LYS A 346 14.10 6.94 -0.33
N TRP A 347 14.67 6.93 0.87
CA TRP A 347 14.51 5.86 1.82
C TRP A 347 13.06 5.68 2.28
N LEU A 348 12.39 6.76 2.70
CA LEU A 348 10.99 6.72 3.17
C LEU A 348 10.05 6.25 2.05
N ALA A 349 10.31 6.67 0.81
CA ALA A 349 9.54 6.24 -0.36
C ALA A 349 9.74 4.76 -0.72
N ARG A 350 10.88 4.14 -0.34
CA ARG A 350 11.21 2.74 -0.67
C ARG A 350 10.92 1.76 0.46
N PHE A 351 11.27 2.15 1.68
CA PHE A 351 11.31 1.31 2.87
C PHE A 351 10.34 1.76 3.96
N GLY A 352 9.94 3.03 4.00
CA GLY A 352 9.29 3.68 5.15
C GLY A 352 7.95 3.09 5.63
N ASN A 353 7.47 2.00 5.02
CA ASN A 353 6.29 1.24 5.46
C ASN A 353 6.47 0.54 6.83
N ASP A 354 7.46 0.91 7.64
CA ASP A 354 7.79 0.27 8.93
C ASP A 354 6.60 0.20 9.90
N SER A 355 5.72 1.21 9.91
CA SER A 355 4.48 1.19 10.71
C SER A 355 3.44 0.20 10.18
N TYR A 356 3.42 -0.08 8.88
CA TYR A 356 2.63 -1.16 8.28
C TYR A 356 3.21 -2.54 8.65
N ILE A 357 4.53 -2.67 8.73
CA ILE A 357 5.19 -3.95 9.01
C ILE A 357 5.12 -4.34 10.49
N LYS A 358 5.12 -3.38 11.43
CA LYS A 358 4.81 -3.69 12.86
C LYS A 358 3.43 -4.30 13.04
N ASN A 359 2.45 -3.90 12.22
CA ASN A 359 1.08 -4.44 12.30
C ASN A 359 0.98 -5.85 11.67
N MET A 360 1.63 -6.11 10.53
CA MET A 360 1.68 -7.46 9.95
C MET A 360 2.63 -8.43 10.67
N GLY A 361 3.73 -7.92 11.23
CA GLY A 361 4.74 -8.69 11.96
C GLY A 361 4.21 -9.25 13.28
N ARG A 362 3.26 -8.56 13.93
CA ARG A 362 2.51 -9.11 15.06
C ARG A 362 1.66 -10.31 14.64
N GLU A 363 0.90 -10.22 13.55
CA GLU A 363 0.09 -11.35 13.07
C GLU A 363 0.95 -12.52 12.60
N ALA A 364 1.99 -12.28 11.79
CA ALA A 364 2.89 -13.32 11.30
C ALA A 364 3.76 -13.96 12.41
N GLY A 365 4.22 -13.16 13.38
CA GLY A 365 4.98 -13.60 14.54
C GLY A 365 4.13 -14.40 15.54
N LEU A 366 2.88 -13.98 15.80
CA LEU A 366 1.93 -14.73 16.61
C LEU A 366 1.54 -16.05 15.93
N GLN A 367 1.28 -16.05 14.62
CA GLN A 367 1.02 -17.30 13.89
C GLN A 367 2.22 -18.26 13.93
N ARG A 368 3.46 -17.75 13.83
CA ARG A 368 4.66 -18.60 13.86
C ARG A 368 5.04 -19.08 15.26
N ALA A 369 4.93 -18.25 16.30
CA ALA A 369 5.19 -18.67 17.67
C ALA A 369 4.21 -19.78 18.10
N VAL A 370 2.94 -19.65 17.69
CA VAL A 370 1.90 -20.69 17.90
C VAL A 370 2.18 -21.94 17.06
N ASN A 371 2.65 -21.80 15.83
CA ASN A 371 2.97 -22.94 14.96
C ASN A 371 4.27 -23.67 15.33
N CYS A 372 5.26 -22.98 15.90
CA CYS A 372 6.54 -23.56 16.31
C CYS A 372 6.41 -24.33 17.64
N SER A 373 5.63 -23.78 18.58
CA SER A 373 5.30 -24.46 19.84
C SER A 373 4.35 -25.65 19.65
N ARG A 374 3.49 -25.65 18.61
CA ARG A 374 2.72 -26.83 18.18
C ARG A 374 3.56 -27.89 17.44
N LYS A 375 4.50 -27.48 16.58
CA LYS A 375 5.34 -28.41 15.78
C LYS A 375 6.37 -29.22 16.58
N ALA A 376 6.72 -28.78 17.79
CA ALA A 376 7.62 -29.55 18.65
C ALA A 376 6.92 -30.71 19.40
N ARG A 377 5.58 -30.83 19.31
CA ARG A 377 4.84 -31.91 19.96
C ARG A 377 4.21 -32.93 19.03
N GLU A 378 3.95 -32.62 17.76
CA GLU A 378 3.32 -33.61 16.88
C GLU A 378 3.79 -33.47 15.43
N SER A 379 4.12 -34.61 14.82
CA SER A 379 4.11 -34.83 13.37
C SER A 379 3.71 -36.30 13.13
N PRO A 380 2.96 -36.66 12.08
CA PRO A 380 2.19 -35.82 11.15
C PRO A 380 0.73 -36.28 10.97
N ASP A 381 -0.21 -35.35 10.81
CA ASP A 381 -1.31 -35.55 9.87
C ASP A 381 -1.85 -34.22 9.35
N LEU A 382 -2.09 -34.14 8.04
CA LEU A 382 -2.70 -32.96 7.40
C LEU A 382 -4.10 -32.74 8.03
N GLU A 383 -4.33 -31.61 8.69
CA GLU A 383 -5.66 -31.23 9.21
C GLU A 383 -6.70 -31.15 8.07
N ARG A 384 -7.32 -32.29 7.80
CA ARG A 384 -8.63 -32.37 7.16
C ARG A 384 -9.63 -31.82 8.16
N LYS A 385 -10.33 -30.74 7.82
CA LYS A 385 -11.48 -30.27 8.61
C LYS A 385 -12.48 -31.43 8.76
N THR A 386 -12.67 -31.85 10.00
CA THR A 386 -13.40 -33.04 10.43
C THR A 386 -14.90 -32.73 10.57
N ALA A 387 -15.70 -33.76 10.84
CA ALA A 387 -17.11 -33.56 11.21
C ALA A 387 -17.26 -32.72 12.50
N ASP A 388 -16.32 -32.86 13.44
CA ASP A 388 -16.37 -32.14 14.72
C ASP A 388 -16.09 -30.64 14.54
N ASP A 389 -15.22 -30.27 13.61
CA ASP A 389 -14.99 -28.86 13.27
C ASP A 389 -16.26 -28.18 12.74
N VAL A 390 -17.07 -28.91 11.95
CA VAL A 390 -18.34 -28.39 11.43
C VAL A 390 -19.38 -28.27 12.54
N ARG A 391 -19.42 -29.22 13.49
CA ARG A 391 -20.31 -29.16 14.66
C ARG A 391 -19.98 -27.95 15.54
N GLN A 392 -18.70 -27.76 15.85
CA GLN A 392 -18.24 -26.62 16.65
C GLN A 392 -18.52 -25.29 15.96
N TYR A 393 -18.35 -25.23 14.64
CA TYR A 393 -18.66 -24.03 13.88
C TYR A 393 -20.15 -23.65 13.93
N ILE A 394 -21.04 -24.63 13.75
CA ILE A 394 -22.50 -24.41 13.84
C ILE A 394 -22.89 -24.00 15.27
N GLU A 395 -22.36 -24.67 16.30
CA GLU A 395 -22.61 -24.29 17.70
C GLU A 395 -22.18 -22.86 18.00
N LYS A 396 -21.03 -22.44 17.49
CA LYS A 396 -20.55 -21.06 17.63
C LYS A 396 -21.53 -20.05 17.01
N LEU A 397 -22.04 -20.31 15.80
CA LEU A 397 -23.02 -19.44 15.15
C LEU A 397 -24.33 -19.34 15.94
N LEU A 398 -24.82 -20.46 16.48
CA LEU A 398 -26.01 -20.48 17.35
C LEU A 398 -25.78 -19.69 18.64
N GLN A 399 -24.61 -19.82 19.27
CA GLN A 399 -24.26 -19.08 20.49
C GLN A 399 -24.11 -17.58 20.24
N GLU A 400 -23.47 -17.18 19.14
CA GLU A 400 -23.34 -15.76 18.77
C GLU A 400 -24.70 -15.12 18.52
N ALA A 401 -25.60 -15.81 17.80
CA ALA A 401 -26.96 -15.32 17.59
C ALA A 401 -27.74 -15.21 18.91
N LYS A 402 -27.55 -16.16 19.84
CA LYS A 402 -28.14 -16.12 21.17
C LYS A 402 -27.62 -14.94 22.01
N ILE A 403 -26.32 -14.64 21.93
CA ILE A 403 -25.71 -13.48 22.60
C ILE A 403 -26.25 -12.16 22.02
N ARG A 404 -26.53 -12.12 20.70
CA ARG A 404 -27.17 -10.97 20.04
C ARG A 404 -28.67 -10.84 20.36
N GLY A 405 -29.26 -11.78 21.10
CA GLY A 405 -30.67 -11.75 21.47
C GLY A 405 -31.62 -12.08 20.32
N GLU A 406 -31.15 -12.80 19.30
CA GLU A 406 -31.99 -13.23 18.18
C GLU A 406 -32.92 -14.38 18.61
N ASP A 407 -34.14 -14.40 18.06
CA ASP A 407 -35.14 -15.44 18.35
C ASP A 407 -34.89 -16.73 17.57
N TYR A 408 -34.29 -16.59 16.39
CA TYR A 408 -33.88 -17.68 15.52
C TYR A 408 -32.69 -17.25 14.65
N ILE A 409 -32.00 -18.21 14.06
CA ILE A 409 -31.01 -17.99 13.01
C ILE A 409 -31.24 -18.93 11.83
N ASP A 410 -31.15 -18.38 10.62
CA ASP A 410 -31.22 -19.14 9.38
C ASP A 410 -29.80 -19.49 8.89
N LEU A 411 -29.47 -20.78 8.81
CA LEU A 411 -28.19 -21.24 8.29
C LEU A 411 -28.34 -21.90 6.92
N VAL A 412 -27.43 -21.58 6.00
CA VAL A 412 -27.35 -22.15 4.65
C VAL A 412 -26.10 -23.02 4.52
N SER A 413 -26.26 -24.25 4.03
CA SER A 413 -25.17 -25.24 3.92
C SER A 413 -23.99 -24.77 3.06
N GLY A 414 -24.27 -24.05 1.96
CA GLY A 414 -23.26 -23.47 1.08
C GLY A 414 -22.40 -22.39 1.74
N ASP A 415 -23.00 -21.57 2.61
CA ASP A 415 -22.29 -20.51 3.32
C ASP A 415 -21.36 -21.09 4.38
N ILE A 416 -21.83 -22.10 5.12
CA ILE A 416 -20.99 -22.84 6.09
C ILE A 416 -19.83 -23.50 5.35
N HIS A 417 -20.08 -24.20 4.25
CA HIS A 417 -19.04 -24.87 3.48
C HIS A 417 -17.99 -23.88 2.92
N LYS A 418 -18.42 -22.70 2.46
CA LYS A 418 -17.56 -21.63 1.95
C LYS A 418 -16.74 -20.97 3.05
N GLN A 419 -17.37 -20.59 4.17
CA GLN A 419 -16.72 -19.96 5.31
C GLN A 419 -15.71 -20.91 5.98
N MET A 420 -16.03 -22.21 6.02
CA MET A 420 -15.10 -23.23 6.48
C MET A 420 -14.07 -23.65 5.43
N GLY A 421 -14.08 -23.11 4.20
CA GLY A 421 -13.08 -23.44 3.16
C GLY A 421 -12.97 -24.94 2.87
N MET A 422 -14.06 -25.70 3.03
CA MET A 422 -14.09 -27.14 2.80
C MET A 422 -14.07 -27.43 1.30
N LYS A 423 -13.48 -28.55 0.89
CA LYS A 423 -13.49 -29.04 -0.50
C LYS A 423 -14.10 -30.44 -0.55
N ASN A 424 -15.08 -30.66 -1.44
CA ASN A 424 -15.72 -31.96 -1.68
C ASN A 424 -16.38 -32.61 -0.44
N ARG A 425 -16.95 -31.82 0.49
CA ARG A 425 -17.55 -32.31 1.74
C ARG A 425 -18.98 -31.80 2.00
N MET A 426 -19.70 -31.38 0.96
CA MET A 426 -21.06 -30.85 1.10
C MET A 426 -22.06 -31.80 1.83
N PRO A 427 -22.08 -33.12 1.55
CA PRO A 427 -22.97 -34.04 2.27
C PRO A 427 -22.69 -34.10 3.79
N GLN A 428 -21.43 -33.91 4.19
CA GLN A 428 -21.04 -33.89 5.60
C GLN A 428 -21.59 -32.66 6.32
N VAL A 429 -21.53 -31.49 5.69
CA VAL A 429 -22.11 -30.25 6.23
C VAL A 429 -23.62 -30.37 6.36
N CYS A 430 -24.30 -30.85 5.32
CA CYS A 430 -25.76 -31.01 5.32
C CYS A 430 -26.21 -31.99 6.42
N ARG A 431 -25.54 -33.15 6.55
CA ARG A 431 -25.86 -34.13 7.60
C ARG A 431 -25.76 -33.53 8.99
N ILE A 432 -24.70 -32.75 9.26
CA ILE A 432 -24.49 -32.14 10.58
C ILE A 432 -25.53 -31.04 10.85
N MET A 433 -25.92 -30.27 9.84
CA MET A 433 -27.01 -29.31 9.98
C MET A 433 -28.32 -30.01 10.41
N TYR A 434 -28.66 -31.16 9.81
CA TYR A 434 -29.80 -31.96 10.25
C TYR A 434 -29.60 -32.57 11.66
N GLU A 435 -28.40 -33.07 11.99
CA GLU A 435 -28.07 -33.60 13.33
C GLU A 435 -28.27 -32.54 14.44
N LYS A 436 -28.13 -31.26 14.12
CA LYS A 436 -28.27 -30.14 15.08
C LYS A 436 -29.70 -29.65 15.26
N MET A 437 -30.65 -30.10 14.45
CA MET A 437 -32.05 -29.69 14.60
C MET A 437 -32.63 -30.21 15.92
N GLN A 438 -33.39 -29.37 16.60
CA GLN A 438 -34.18 -29.70 17.78
C GLN A 438 -35.68 -29.67 17.45
N ALA A 439 -36.50 -30.19 18.38
CA ALA A 439 -37.95 -30.12 18.24
C ALA A 439 -38.42 -28.66 18.22
N GLY A 440 -38.91 -28.21 17.06
CA GLY A 440 -39.33 -26.83 16.82
C GLY A 440 -38.58 -26.12 15.68
N ASP A 441 -37.41 -26.63 15.27
CA ASP A 441 -36.64 -26.06 14.16
C ASP A 441 -37.31 -26.33 12.80
N GLU A 442 -37.17 -25.38 11.87
CA GLU A 442 -37.85 -25.43 10.57
C GLU A 442 -36.87 -25.63 9.40
N LEU A 443 -37.19 -26.58 8.52
CA LEU A 443 -36.48 -26.76 7.25
C LEU A 443 -37.08 -25.83 6.18
N ILE A 444 -36.47 -24.66 6.00
CA ILE A 444 -36.97 -23.59 5.11
C ILE A 444 -36.80 -23.95 3.63
N HIS A 445 -35.67 -24.57 3.25
CA HIS A 445 -35.44 -24.98 1.88
C HIS A 445 -34.60 -26.27 1.83
N THR A 446 -35.04 -27.23 1.03
CA THR A 446 -34.32 -28.48 0.78
C THR A 446 -34.42 -28.88 -0.69
N THR A 447 -33.51 -29.75 -1.13
CA THR A 447 -33.50 -30.35 -2.47
C THR A 447 -33.95 -31.82 -2.37
N PRO A 448 -34.41 -32.47 -3.47
CA PRO A 448 -34.83 -33.88 -3.43
C PRO A 448 -33.78 -34.86 -2.85
N SER A 449 -32.48 -34.55 -2.98
CA SER A 449 -31.39 -35.35 -2.42
C SER A 449 -31.12 -35.09 -0.93
N GLY A 450 -31.67 -34.03 -0.35
CA GLY A 450 -31.33 -33.52 0.99
C GLY A 450 -29.87 -33.07 1.17
N MET A 451 -29.05 -33.10 0.11
CA MET A 451 -27.60 -32.92 0.19
C MET A 451 -27.14 -31.95 -0.89
N SER A 452 -27.29 -30.65 -0.64
CA SER A 452 -27.01 -29.56 -1.59
C SER A 452 -26.37 -28.36 -0.87
N SER A 453 -25.73 -27.44 -1.61
CA SER A 453 -25.25 -26.15 -1.08
C SER A 453 -26.36 -25.15 -0.75
N THR A 454 -27.60 -25.49 -1.05
CA THR A 454 -28.77 -24.61 -0.88
C THR A 454 -29.69 -25.05 0.25
N ILE A 455 -29.29 -26.02 1.08
CA ILE A 455 -30.11 -26.45 2.23
C ILE A 455 -30.15 -25.29 3.23
N LYS A 456 -31.35 -24.87 3.62
CA LYS A 456 -31.58 -23.78 4.56
C LYS A 456 -32.43 -24.26 5.73
N ILE A 457 -31.90 -24.12 6.94
CA ILE A 457 -32.56 -24.52 8.18
C ILE A 457 -32.63 -23.31 9.11
N ARG A 458 -33.80 -23.10 9.71
CA ARG A 458 -34.04 -22.12 10.76
C ARG A 458 -33.94 -22.82 12.12
N TYR A 459 -33.00 -22.37 12.93
CA TYR A 459 -32.81 -22.83 14.30
C TYR A 459 -33.39 -21.81 15.27
N TYR A 460 -34.37 -22.21 16.08
CA TYR A 460 -34.94 -21.34 17.11
C TYR A 460 -34.08 -21.38 18.37
N LEU A 461 -33.80 -20.20 18.94
CA LEU A 461 -32.80 -20.04 20.02
C LEU A 461 -33.44 -19.94 21.42
N ARG A 462 -34.78 -19.94 21.49
CA ARG A 462 -35.57 -19.99 22.73
C ARG A 462 -36.11 -21.41 22.96
N PRO A 463 -36.11 -21.93 24.20
CA PRO A 463 -36.73 -23.22 24.48
C PRO A 463 -38.25 -23.14 24.29
N ALA A 464 -38.83 -24.13 23.60
CA ALA A 464 -40.27 -24.26 23.46
C ALA A 464 -40.93 -24.30 24.86
N THR A 465 -41.70 -23.27 25.19
CA THR A 465 -42.61 -23.31 26.34
C THR A 465 -43.63 -24.40 26.08
N LYS A 466 -43.61 -25.47 26.90
CA LYS A 466 -44.70 -26.45 26.95
C LYS A 466 -46.01 -25.68 27.16
N GLY A 467 -46.94 -25.82 26.20
CA GLY A 467 -48.33 -25.47 26.43
C GLY A 467 -48.87 -26.35 27.55
N ASN A 468 -49.34 -25.73 28.63
CA ASN A 468 -50.41 -26.30 29.43
C ASN A 468 -51.70 -25.92 28.71
N ASP A 469 -52.25 -26.87 27.96
CA ASP A 469 -53.69 -26.89 27.72
C ASP A 469 -54.41 -27.22 29.05
N ILE A 470 -55.63 -26.70 29.12
CA ILE A 470 -56.66 -26.74 30.18
C ILE A 470 -56.65 -28.00 31.06
#